data_AF-A9UZY6-F1
#
_entry.id   AF-A9UZY6-F1
#
_cell.length_a   1.000
_cell.length_b   1.000
_cell.length_c   1.000
_cell.angle_alpha   90.00
_cell.angle_beta   90.00
_cell.angle_gamma   90.00
#
_symmetry.space_group_name_H-M   'P 1'
#
loop_
_entity.id
_entity.type
_entity.pdbx_description
1 polymer ?
#
loop_
_entity_poly.entity_id
_entity_poly.type
_entity_poly.pdbx_seq_one_letter_code
_entity_poly.pdbx_strand_id
1 'polypeptide(L)'
;MAFPGLPFQPTERTFVHRAQVQQTVPTAASVDAEASAITHDGFDALVVANGHYAKPRMPHIPGLENFTGHVLHSHNYRFPEPHAGRNVVVLGGGQSGRDIAQELHGVAASVVLAHATPRINVPELRETAPITTVAKDGTLVTSDGLHLEADTLILATGYHFDFPFLDLGAHGLESVPPRRIRGLYQHMLAIHEPTLALVGLPYKIVPFPLFDRQGLWLKALWADRTLQLPSIEEMQAVDEQLVEAADGDEQAVVVLSARQWAYNSRLSSEARAEPLEPWRREVYEANNAQRKRMPWQYKLNEFDIDFSTGDWLGRYADGATESRAQFLAQSTSAPSPPASSQ
;
A
#
# COMPACT_ATOMS: atom_id res chain seq x y z
N MET A 1 -22.43 -15.68 -37.06
CA MET A 1 -21.28 -15.17 -37.82
C MET A 1 -20.17 -14.94 -36.80
N ALA A 2 -19.21 -15.85 -36.74
CA ALA A 2 -18.09 -15.79 -35.82
C ALA A 2 -16.97 -14.98 -36.47
N PHE A 3 -16.51 -13.92 -35.80
CA PHE A 3 -15.25 -13.28 -36.17
C PHE A 3 -14.11 -14.22 -35.79
N PRO A 4 -13.23 -14.62 -36.71
CA PRO A 4 -12.09 -15.45 -36.37
C PRO A 4 -11.10 -14.57 -35.60
N GLY A 5 -11.03 -14.79 -34.28
CA GLY A 5 -9.95 -14.26 -33.46
C GLY A 5 -8.63 -14.80 -34.00
N LEU A 6 -7.74 -13.89 -34.40
CA LEU A 6 -6.37 -14.24 -34.76
C LEU A 6 -5.70 -14.87 -33.52
N PRO A 7 -5.21 -16.11 -33.59
CA PRO A 7 -4.37 -16.65 -32.54
C PRO A 7 -3.10 -15.79 -32.47
N PHE A 8 -2.67 -15.45 -31.26
CA PHE A 8 -1.35 -14.89 -31.01
C PHE A 8 -0.30 -15.81 -31.66
N GLN A 9 0.23 -15.38 -32.80
CA GLN A 9 1.48 -15.93 -33.32
C GLN A 9 2.59 -15.19 -32.58
N PRO A 10 3.53 -15.90 -31.92
CA PRO A 10 4.69 -15.25 -31.37
C PRO A 10 5.44 -14.62 -32.53
N THR A 11 5.28 -13.31 -32.70
CA THR A 11 6.22 -12.53 -33.50
C THR A 11 7.58 -12.68 -32.83
N GLU A 12 8.66 -12.67 -33.62
CA GLU A 12 10.06 -12.95 -33.25
C GLU A 12 10.69 -12.01 -32.20
N ARG A 13 9.92 -11.43 -31.28
CA ARG A 13 10.42 -10.81 -30.06
C ARG A 13 10.04 -11.69 -28.87
N THR A 14 10.75 -12.79 -28.71
CA THR A 14 10.83 -13.45 -27.40
C THR A 14 11.52 -12.47 -26.46
N PHE A 15 10.76 -11.76 -25.63
CA PHE A 15 11.31 -10.99 -24.53
C PHE A 15 11.86 -11.99 -23.52
N VAL A 16 13.17 -12.27 -23.61
CA VAL A 16 13.87 -13.09 -22.63
C VAL A 16 14.33 -12.16 -21.52
N HIS A 17 13.64 -12.22 -20.39
CA HIS A 17 14.06 -11.53 -19.18
C HIS A 17 15.33 -12.18 -18.64
N ARG A 18 16.37 -11.39 -18.37
CA ARG A 18 17.56 -11.86 -17.65
C ARG A 18 17.51 -11.32 -16.24
N ALA A 19 17.36 -12.21 -15.27
CA ALA A 19 17.43 -11.87 -13.87
C ALA A 19 18.77 -12.32 -13.27
N GLN A 20 19.34 -11.49 -12.40
CA GLN A 20 20.38 -11.96 -11.49
C GLN A 20 19.71 -12.82 -10.42
N VAL A 21 20.04 -14.11 -10.40
CA VAL A 21 19.49 -15.04 -9.42
C VAL A 21 20.55 -15.27 -8.35
N GLN A 22 20.26 -14.84 -7.11
CA GLN A 22 21.07 -15.19 -5.96
C GLN A 22 20.50 -16.48 -5.35
N GLN A 23 21.17 -17.60 -5.59
CA GLN A 23 20.87 -18.85 -4.89
C GLN A 23 21.68 -18.93 -3.61
N THR A 24 21.00 -18.94 -2.46
CA THR A 24 21.62 -19.38 -1.21
C THR A 24 21.68 -20.91 -1.21
N VAL A 25 22.87 -21.46 -1.43
CA VAL A 25 23.12 -22.89 -1.26
C VAL A 25 23.53 -23.12 0.19
N PRO A 26 22.76 -23.86 1.01
CA PRO A 26 23.20 -24.22 2.35
C PRO A 26 24.42 -25.13 2.21
N THR A 27 25.61 -24.64 2.58
CA THR A 27 26.80 -25.49 2.65
C THR A 27 26.85 -26.15 4.01
N ALA A 28 27.00 -27.48 4.04
CA ALA A 28 27.08 -28.27 5.28
C ALA A 28 28.41 -28.08 6.04
N ALA A 29 29.16 -27.01 5.80
CA ALA A 29 30.43 -26.76 6.47
C ALA A 29 30.70 -25.26 6.61
N SER A 30 30.69 -24.81 7.87
CA SER A 30 31.09 -23.49 8.38
C SER A 30 30.12 -22.32 8.18
N VAL A 31 29.90 -21.57 9.27
CA VAL A 31 28.92 -20.48 9.42
C VAL A 31 29.44 -19.13 8.90
N ASP A 32 30.61 -19.11 8.28
CA ASP A 32 31.32 -17.86 7.95
C ASP A 32 31.95 -17.93 6.55
N ALA A 33 31.11 -17.99 5.51
CA ALA A 33 31.33 -17.44 4.16
C ALA A 33 30.28 -17.97 3.18
N GLU A 34 29.15 -17.28 3.04
CA GLU A 34 28.24 -17.53 1.93
C GLU A 34 28.85 -16.96 0.63
N ALA A 35 29.40 -17.82 -0.21
CA ALA A 35 29.76 -17.45 -1.57
C ALA A 35 28.48 -17.30 -2.41
N SER A 36 27.99 -16.06 -2.51
CA SER A 36 26.96 -15.68 -3.48
C SER A 36 27.55 -15.71 -4.88
N ALA A 37 27.21 -16.73 -5.68
CA ALA A 37 27.49 -16.73 -7.12
C ALA A 37 26.31 -16.05 -7.84
N ILE A 38 26.59 -14.98 -8.59
CA ILE A 38 25.58 -14.33 -9.44
C ILE A 38 25.45 -15.15 -10.74
N THR A 39 24.31 -15.78 -10.95
CA THR A 39 23.95 -16.41 -12.23
C THR A 39 22.96 -15.55 -13.01
N HIS A 40 22.92 -15.74 -14.33
CA HIS A 40 21.94 -15.11 -15.21
C HIS A 40 21.16 -16.21 -15.91
N ASP A 41 19.85 -16.24 -15.69
CA ASP A 41 18.94 -17.18 -16.32
C ASP A 41 17.92 -16.43 -17.19
N GLY A 42 17.47 -17.07 -18.27
CA GLY A 42 16.46 -16.53 -19.17
C GLY A 42 15.06 -16.97 -18.76
N PHE A 43 14.11 -16.04 -18.74
CA PHE A 43 12.70 -16.31 -18.42
C PHE A 43 11.76 -15.72 -19.49
N ASP A 44 10.67 -16.42 -19.78
CA ASP A 44 9.65 -15.97 -20.74
C ASP A 44 8.75 -14.85 -20.18
N ALA A 45 8.65 -14.76 -18.86
CA ALA A 45 7.89 -13.73 -18.14
C ALA A 45 8.53 -13.42 -16.79
N LEU A 46 8.37 -12.18 -16.33
CA LEU A 46 8.90 -11.67 -15.07
C LEU A 46 7.78 -11.05 -14.22
N VAL A 47 7.60 -11.56 -13.01
CA VAL A 47 6.77 -10.95 -11.97
C VAL A 47 7.66 -10.31 -10.94
N VAL A 48 7.54 -9.00 -10.79
CA VAL A 48 8.24 -8.22 -9.78
C VAL A 48 7.32 -8.02 -8.58
N ALA A 49 7.65 -8.68 -7.48
CA ALA A 49 6.86 -8.72 -6.24
C ALA A 49 7.69 -8.33 -5.00
N ASN A 50 8.69 -7.45 -5.14
CA ASN A 50 9.58 -7.04 -4.05
C ASN A 50 8.92 -6.10 -3.03
N GLY A 51 7.65 -5.72 -3.26
CA GLY A 51 6.91 -4.79 -2.42
C GLY A 51 7.41 -3.35 -2.51
N HIS A 52 6.77 -2.46 -1.76
CA HIS A 52 7.01 -1.02 -1.85
C HIS A 52 6.98 -0.30 -0.49
N TYR A 53 7.23 -1.05 0.59
CA TYR A 53 7.31 -0.54 1.97
C TYR A 53 8.71 -0.75 2.58
N ALA A 54 9.74 -0.66 1.73
CA ALA A 54 11.13 -0.86 2.13
C ALA A 54 11.94 0.45 2.08
N LYS A 55 12.04 1.12 0.92
CA LYS A 55 12.82 2.36 0.76
C LYS A 55 12.18 3.55 1.49
N PRO A 56 12.77 4.04 2.60
CA PRO A 56 12.18 5.13 3.39
C PRO A 56 12.04 6.43 2.60
N ARG A 57 10.93 7.15 2.79
CA ARG A 57 10.79 8.52 2.30
C ARG A 57 11.25 9.49 3.37
N MET A 58 12.51 9.91 3.26
CA MET A 58 13.11 10.89 4.17
C MET A 58 12.77 12.32 3.71
N PRO A 59 11.94 13.08 4.43
CA PRO A 59 11.70 14.48 4.09
C PRO A 59 12.95 15.33 4.32
N HIS A 60 13.13 16.35 3.49
CA HIS A 60 14.06 17.43 3.80
C HIS A 60 13.44 18.32 4.88
N ILE A 61 14.05 18.38 6.06
CA ILE A 61 13.66 19.26 7.16
C ILE A 61 14.81 20.25 7.35
N PRO A 62 14.64 21.53 7.00
CA PRO A 62 15.66 22.56 7.25
C PRO A 62 16.11 22.60 8.71
N GLY A 63 17.41 22.72 8.95
CA GLY A 63 17.98 22.82 10.28
C GLY A 63 18.10 21.49 11.03
N LEU A 64 17.72 20.35 10.43
CA LEU A 64 17.73 19.05 11.10
C LEU A 64 19.08 18.68 11.72
N GLU A 65 20.19 19.19 11.18
CA GLU A 65 21.54 19.07 11.73
C GLU A 65 21.70 19.68 13.14
N ASN A 66 20.80 20.58 13.54
CA ASN A 66 20.78 21.16 14.89
C ASN A 66 20.05 20.26 15.91
N PHE A 67 19.29 19.25 15.44
CA PHE A 67 18.60 18.33 16.34
C PHE A 67 19.61 17.34 16.94
N THR A 68 19.79 17.39 18.25
CA THR A 68 20.76 16.55 18.98
C THR A 68 20.18 15.20 19.41
N GLY A 69 18.86 15.03 19.32
CA GLY A 69 18.18 13.77 19.58
C GLY A 69 18.33 12.75 18.46
N HIS A 70 17.70 11.59 18.62
CA HIS A 70 17.75 10.53 17.62
C HIS A 70 16.71 10.72 16.52
N VAL A 71 17.13 10.62 15.26
CA VAL A 71 16.22 10.59 14.12
C VAL A 71 16.18 9.17 13.54
N LEU A 72 14.98 8.62 13.36
CA LEU A 72 14.79 7.35 12.66
C LEU A 72 13.54 7.37 11.80
N HIS A 73 13.52 6.59 10.73
CA HIS A 73 12.30 6.33 9.97
C HIS A 73 11.50 5.19 10.59
N SER A 74 10.19 5.15 10.38
CA SER A 74 9.32 4.04 10.81
C SER A 74 9.78 2.67 10.29
N HIS A 75 10.54 2.64 9.20
CA HIS A 75 11.19 1.43 8.67
C HIS A 75 12.18 0.80 9.66
N ASN A 76 12.82 1.61 10.50
CA ASN A 76 13.83 1.19 11.48
C ASN A 76 13.26 1.07 12.89
N TYR A 77 12.02 1.52 13.12
CA TYR A 77 11.32 1.27 14.39
C TYR A 77 11.05 -0.23 14.54
N ARG A 78 11.24 -0.76 15.75
CA ARG A 78 11.07 -2.20 16.04
C ARG A 78 10.14 -2.45 17.21
N PHE A 79 10.41 -1.79 18.33
CA PHE A 79 9.66 -1.97 19.58
C PHE A 79 9.66 -0.65 20.38
N PRO A 80 8.73 -0.45 21.33
CA PRO A 80 8.60 0.80 22.08
C PRO A 80 9.61 0.93 23.23
N GLU A 81 10.15 -0.15 23.77
CA GLU A 81 11.02 -0.19 24.96
C GLU A 81 12.30 0.67 24.85
N PRO A 82 12.99 0.74 23.69
CA PRO A 82 14.12 1.65 23.51
C PRO A 82 13.78 3.14 23.72
N HIS A 83 12.49 3.48 23.69
CA HIS A 83 11.97 4.83 23.87
C HIS A 83 11.37 5.05 25.28
N ALA A 84 11.51 4.09 26.19
CA ALA A 84 11.01 4.21 27.55
C ALA A 84 11.57 5.45 28.26
N GLY A 85 10.68 6.25 28.87
CA GLY A 85 11.05 7.48 29.57
C GLY A 85 11.56 8.64 28.67
N ARG A 86 11.48 8.50 27.34
CA ARG A 86 11.89 9.55 26.37
C ARG A 86 10.71 10.41 25.92
N ASN A 87 10.99 11.63 25.50
CA ASN A 87 10.05 12.49 24.77
C ASN A 87 10.16 12.17 23.27
N VAL A 88 9.08 11.65 22.68
CA VAL A 88 9.07 11.19 21.29
C VAL A 88 8.11 12.03 20.44
N VAL A 89 8.61 12.53 19.32
CA VAL A 89 7.79 13.15 18.27
C VAL A 89 7.71 12.19 17.08
N VAL A 90 6.49 11.88 16.64
CA VAL A 90 6.23 11.07 15.45
C VAL A 90 5.71 12.00 14.35
N LEU A 91 6.43 12.10 13.23
CA LEU A 91 6.06 12.93 12.08
C LEU A 91 5.34 12.09 11.02
N GLY A 92 4.02 12.28 10.88
CA GLY A 92 3.20 11.70 9.82
C GLY A 92 1.95 10.97 10.34
N GLY A 93 0.76 11.45 9.96
CA GLY A 93 -0.54 10.93 10.43
C GLY A 93 -1.08 9.73 9.64
N GLY A 94 -0.20 8.99 8.94
CA GLY A 94 -0.52 7.77 8.21
C GLY A 94 -0.67 6.55 9.12
N GLN A 95 -0.71 5.34 8.54
CA GLN A 95 -0.89 4.11 9.33
C GLN A 95 0.26 3.89 10.33
N SER A 96 1.52 3.98 9.87
CA SER A 96 2.67 3.78 10.75
C SER A 96 2.72 4.79 11.89
N GLY A 97 2.49 6.08 11.62
CA GLY A 97 2.61 7.10 12.67
C GLY A 97 1.51 6.99 13.72
N ARG A 98 0.29 6.63 13.31
CA ARG A 98 -0.80 6.31 14.24
C ARG A 98 -0.46 5.13 15.15
N ASP A 99 -0.03 4.03 14.54
CA ASP A 99 0.23 2.79 15.27
C ASP A 99 1.43 2.92 16.20
N ILE A 100 2.53 3.49 15.71
CA ILE A 100 3.74 3.75 16.52
C ILE A 100 3.42 4.71 17.66
N ALA A 101 2.69 5.80 17.40
CA ALA A 101 2.34 6.74 18.46
C ALA A 101 1.45 6.11 19.53
N GLN A 102 0.54 5.22 19.14
CA GLN A 102 -0.30 4.47 20.07
C GLN A 102 0.49 3.41 20.85
N GLU A 103 1.43 2.72 20.22
CA GLU A 103 2.28 1.70 20.86
C GLU A 103 3.26 2.33 21.87
N LEU A 104 3.76 3.53 21.58
CA LEU A 104 4.60 4.30 22.50
C LEU A 104 3.82 4.87 23.70
N HIS A 105 2.49 4.95 23.61
CA HIS A 105 1.65 5.45 24.69
C HIS A 105 1.77 4.55 25.92
N GLY A 106 2.08 5.15 27.07
CA GLY A 106 2.33 4.42 28.32
C GLY A 106 3.73 3.81 28.46
N VAL A 107 4.60 3.92 27.42
CA VAL A 107 6.01 3.49 27.48
C VAL A 107 6.95 4.70 27.48
N ALA A 108 6.78 5.61 26.52
CA ALA A 108 7.52 6.86 26.45
C ALA A 108 7.09 7.84 27.56
N ALA A 109 7.95 8.79 27.94
CA ALA A 109 7.57 9.85 28.89
C ALA A 109 6.52 10.80 28.29
N SER A 110 6.64 11.10 26.99
CA SER A 110 5.61 11.80 26.24
C SER A 110 5.66 11.41 24.76
N VAL A 111 4.49 11.46 24.11
CA VAL A 111 4.35 11.18 22.67
C VAL A 111 3.57 12.31 22.02
N VAL A 112 4.12 12.88 20.95
CA VAL A 112 3.46 13.89 20.12
C VAL A 112 3.38 13.38 18.68
N LEU A 113 2.18 13.30 18.13
CA LEU A 113 1.96 12.99 16.72
C LEU A 113 1.81 14.30 15.92
N ALA A 114 2.82 14.63 15.11
CA ALA A 114 2.85 15.82 14.26
C ALA A 114 2.42 15.46 12.83
N HIS A 115 1.36 16.08 12.30
CA HIS A 115 0.84 15.74 10.96
C HIS A 115 -0.10 16.78 10.36
N ALA A 116 -0.26 16.70 9.03
CA ALA A 116 -1.18 17.54 8.26
C ALA A 116 -2.57 16.90 8.02
N THR A 117 -2.78 15.64 8.42
CA THR A 117 -4.09 14.98 8.23
C THR A 117 -5.12 15.48 9.23
N PRO A 118 -6.44 15.31 8.99
CA PRO A 118 -7.45 15.54 10.00
C PRO A 118 -7.11 14.83 11.32
N ARG A 119 -7.49 15.44 12.44
CA ARG A 119 -7.26 14.87 13.77
C ARG A 119 -7.87 13.48 13.88
N ILE A 120 -7.07 12.58 14.42
CA ILE A 120 -7.39 11.17 14.61
C ILE A 120 -8.21 11.00 15.89
N ASN A 121 -8.02 11.88 16.87
CA ASN A 121 -8.77 11.93 18.14
C ASN A 121 -8.63 10.65 18.97
N VAL A 122 -7.40 10.14 19.09
CA VAL A 122 -7.07 9.12 20.09
C VAL A 122 -6.98 9.79 21.47
N PRO A 123 -7.70 9.31 22.50
CA PRO A 123 -7.61 9.84 23.85
C PRO A 123 -6.17 9.90 24.32
N GLU A 124 -5.80 10.99 25.00
CA GLU A 124 -4.48 11.22 25.59
C GLU A 124 -3.30 11.35 24.59
N LEU A 125 -3.51 11.07 23.31
CA LEU A 125 -2.51 11.31 22.28
C LEU A 125 -2.47 12.79 21.89
N ARG A 126 -1.33 13.43 22.11
CA ARG A 126 -1.14 14.84 21.72
C ARG A 126 -0.88 14.93 20.21
N GLU A 127 -1.83 15.52 19.48
CA GLU A 127 -1.69 15.82 18.04
C GLU A 127 -1.30 17.29 17.81
N THR A 128 -0.41 17.56 16.86
CA THR A 128 0.01 18.92 16.48
C THR A 128 0.24 19.05 14.97
N ALA A 129 0.42 20.28 14.50
CA ALA A 129 0.75 20.57 13.11
C ALA A 129 2.10 19.93 12.71
N PRO A 130 2.34 19.65 11.42
CA PRO A 130 3.55 18.94 11.00
C PRO A 130 4.82 19.75 11.32
N ILE A 131 5.92 19.04 11.59
CA ILE A 131 7.25 19.65 11.73
C ILE A 131 7.72 20.18 10.38
N THR A 132 8.18 21.43 10.34
CA THR A 132 8.65 22.10 9.12
C THR A 132 10.11 22.47 9.17
N THR A 133 10.68 22.71 10.35
CA THR A 133 12.09 23.08 10.53
C THR A 133 12.56 22.67 11.93
N VAL A 134 13.87 22.67 12.13
CA VAL A 134 14.49 22.60 13.46
C VAL A 134 15.20 23.92 13.74
N ALA A 135 15.01 24.48 14.93
CA ALA A 135 15.61 25.74 15.34
C ALA A 135 17.09 25.55 15.74
N LYS A 136 17.83 26.65 15.89
CA LYS A 136 19.27 26.65 16.23
C LYS A 136 19.57 26.05 17.61
N ASP A 137 18.61 26.06 18.51
CA ASP A 137 18.71 25.43 19.83
C ASP A 137 18.38 23.93 19.81
N GLY A 138 18.05 23.38 18.63
CA GLY A 138 17.70 21.98 18.45
C GLY A 138 16.22 21.66 18.65
N THR A 139 15.37 22.65 18.95
CA THR A 139 13.92 22.39 19.09
C THR A 139 13.25 22.14 17.74
N LEU A 140 12.30 21.20 17.69
CA LEU A 140 11.50 20.94 16.50
C LEU A 140 10.41 22.00 16.39
N VAL A 141 10.25 22.61 15.22
CA VAL A 141 9.27 23.67 14.99
C VAL A 141 8.19 23.20 14.03
N THR A 142 6.94 23.31 14.46
CA THR A 142 5.75 22.96 13.67
C THR A 142 5.39 24.06 12.67
N SER A 143 4.53 23.75 11.69
CA SER A 143 4.06 24.73 10.70
C SER A 143 3.26 25.90 11.30
N ASP A 144 2.70 25.73 12.49
CA ASP A 144 1.99 26.78 13.24
C ASP A 144 2.88 27.49 14.28
N GLY A 145 4.19 27.21 14.29
CA GLY A 145 5.19 27.92 15.10
C GLY A 145 5.36 27.39 16.53
N LEU A 146 4.78 26.25 16.88
CA LEU A 146 5.02 25.59 18.15
C LEU A 146 6.43 24.97 18.18
N HIS A 147 7.16 25.23 19.25
CA HIS A 147 8.45 24.58 19.54
C HIS A 147 8.23 23.34 20.41
N LEU A 148 8.89 22.24 20.05
CA LEU A 148 8.83 20.96 20.74
C LEU A 148 10.25 20.50 21.08
N GLU A 149 10.47 20.18 22.34
CA GLU A 149 11.64 19.42 22.79
C GLU A 149 11.35 17.92 22.65
N ALA A 150 12.32 17.17 22.14
CA ALA A 150 12.20 15.74 21.94
C ALA A 150 13.57 15.06 22.00
N ASP A 151 13.63 13.88 22.59
CA ASP A 151 14.82 13.01 22.57
C ASP A 151 14.85 12.16 21.29
N THR A 152 13.70 11.97 20.63
CA THR A 152 13.58 11.15 19.44
C THR A 152 12.54 11.72 18.47
N LEU A 153 12.93 11.83 17.20
CA LEU A 153 12.05 12.13 16.07
C LEU A 153 11.89 10.87 15.20
N ILE A 154 10.68 10.30 15.18
CA ILE A 154 10.32 9.18 14.31
C ILE A 154 9.62 9.72 13.06
N LEU A 155 10.25 9.52 11.90
CA LEU A 155 9.70 9.88 10.60
C LEU A 155 8.78 8.76 10.13
N ALA A 156 7.47 8.94 10.29
CA ALA A 156 6.42 8.06 9.76
C ALA A 156 5.91 8.58 8.40
N THR A 157 6.86 8.94 7.53
CA THR A 157 6.61 9.71 6.31
C THR A 157 6.36 8.84 5.08
N GLY A 158 6.37 7.52 5.22
CA GLY A 158 6.04 6.59 4.15
C GLY A 158 7.27 6.19 3.32
N TYR A 159 7.03 5.69 2.11
CA TYR A 159 8.06 4.98 1.34
C TYR A 159 8.06 5.43 -0.12
N HIS A 160 9.17 5.16 -0.80
CA HIS A 160 9.26 5.24 -2.25
C HIS A 160 9.02 3.87 -2.89
N PHE A 161 8.38 3.87 -4.06
CA PHE A 161 8.50 2.77 -4.99
C PHE A 161 9.95 2.69 -5.45
N ASP A 162 10.53 1.49 -5.37
CA ASP A 162 11.94 1.29 -5.64
C ASP A 162 12.17 -0.08 -6.28
N PHE A 163 12.83 -0.07 -7.41
CA PHE A 163 13.16 -1.25 -8.21
C PHE A 163 14.63 -1.17 -8.62
N PRO A 164 15.59 -1.23 -7.66
CA PRO A 164 17.00 -0.97 -7.94
C PRO A 164 17.64 -2.01 -8.88
N PHE A 165 16.95 -3.13 -9.10
CA PHE A 165 17.35 -4.22 -9.98
C PHE A 165 16.70 -4.17 -11.38
N LEU A 166 15.81 -3.21 -11.65
CA LEU A 166 15.05 -3.13 -12.89
C LEU A 166 15.21 -1.76 -13.55
N ASP A 167 15.70 -1.74 -14.79
CA ASP A 167 15.70 -0.53 -15.62
C ASP A 167 14.28 -0.27 -16.16
N LEU A 168 13.48 0.46 -15.39
CA LEU A 168 12.10 0.79 -15.76
C LEU A 168 12.01 1.42 -17.17
N GLY A 169 12.94 2.32 -17.52
CA GLY A 169 12.92 3.05 -18.78
C GLY A 169 13.11 2.12 -19.99
N ALA A 170 13.95 1.10 -19.86
CA ALA A 170 14.15 0.09 -20.89
C ALA A 170 12.87 -0.71 -21.21
N HIS A 171 11.93 -0.78 -20.27
CA HIS A 171 10.65 -1.48 -20.40
C HIS A 171 9.46 -0.55 -20.68
N GLY A 172 9.72 0.73 -21.02
CA GLY A 172 8.67 1.72 -21.27
C GLY A 172 7.91 2.14 -20.02
N LEU A 173 8.51 1.97 -18.83
CA LEU A 173 7.95 2.36 -17.54
C LEU A 173 8.62 3.63 -17.04
N GLU A 174 7.83 4.53 -16.45
CA GLU A 174 8.34 5.78 -15.86
C GLU A 174 7.99 5.84 -14.38
N SER A 175 9.00 6.00 -13.52
CA SER A 175 8.79 6.27 -12.11
C SER A 175 8.41 7.73 -11.88
N VAL A 176 7.25 7.95 -11.26
CA VAL A 176 6.76 9.26 -10.79
C VAL A 176 6.72 9.21 -9.25
N PRO A 177 7.79 9.63 -8.55
CA PRO A 177 7.89 9.48 -7.10
C PRO A 177 6.83 10.29 -6.32
N PRO A 178 6.43 9.83 -5.13
CA PRO A 178 6.98 8.67 -4.43
C PRO A 178 6.37 7.30 -4.79
N ARG A 179 5.18 7.22 -5.37
CA ARG A 179 4.41 5.96 -5.40
C ARG A 179 3.65 5.70 -6.71
N ARG A 180 4.16 6.14 -7.85
CA ARG A 180 3.54 5.89 -9.15
C ARG A 180 4.56 5.40 -10.15
N ILE A 181 4.18 4.35 -10.89
CA ILE A 181 4.83 3.94 -12.13
C ILE A 181 3.80 4.10 -13.26
N ARG A 182 4.14 4.84 -14.32
CA ARG A 182 3.35 4.96 -15.56
C ARG A 182 3.73 3.87 -16.55
N GLY A 183 2.87 3.64 -17.53
CA GLY A 183 3.08 2.60 -18.55
C GLY A 183 2.61 1.21 -18.09
N LEU A 184 1.74 1.18 -17.08
CA LEU A 184 1.18 -0.05 -16.52
C LEU A 184 -0.32 -0.17 -16.81
N TYR A 185 -0.73 -1.26 -17.46
CA TYR A 185 -2.12 -1.64 -17.57
C TYR A 185 -2.60 -2.33 -16.28
N GLN A 186 -3.81 -1.98 -15.82
CA GLN A 186 -4.42 -2.50 -14.59
C GLN A 186 -3.50 -2.35 -13.35
N HIS A 187 -2.69 -1.29 -13.30
CA HIS A 187 -1.68 -1.04 -12.25
C HIS A 187 -0.60 -2.13 -12.12
N MET A 188 -0.44 -3.02 -13.11
CA MET A 188 0.36 -4.23 -12.98
C MET A 188 1.19 -4.57 -14.21
N LEU A 189 0.58 -4.69 -15.39
CA LEU A 189 1.24 -5.23 -16.58
C LEU A 189 1.95 -4.13 -17.37
N ALA A 190 3.22 -4.29 -17.71
CA ALA A 190 3.92 -3.33 -18.58
C ALA A 190 3.28 -3.33 -19.99
N ILE A 191 2.83 -2.16 -20.44
CA ILE A 191 2.04 -2.03 -21.67
C ILE A 191 2.87 -2.41 -22.91
N HIS A 192 4.12 -1.97 -22.96
CA HIS A 192 5.01 -2.20 -24.10
C HIS A 192 5.80 -3.52 -24.02
N GLU A 193 5.71 -4.21 -22.88
CA GLU A 193 6.36 -5.50 -22.65
C GLU A 193 5.44 -6.39 -21.79
N PRO A 194 4.37 -6.96 -22.36
CA PRO A 194 3.32 -7.67 -21.62
C PRO A 194 3.76 -9.04 -21.07
N THR A 195 5.07 -9.28 -20.97
CA THR A 195 5.68 -10.38 -20.22
C THR A 195 6.30 -9.90 -18.90
N LEU A 196 6.26 -8.60 -18.60
CA LEU A 196 6.70 -8.00 -17.34
C LEU A 196 5.48 -7.47 -16.54
N ALA A 197 5.39 -7.84 -15.27
CA ALA A 197 4.38 -7.31 -14.36
C ALA A 197 4.98 -6.85 -13.02
N LEU A 198 4.51 -5.71 -12.51
CA LEU A 198 4.78 -5.22 -11.16
C LEU A 198 3.53 -5.46 -10.29
N VAL A 199 3.59 -6.38 -9.34
CA VAL A 199 2.40 -6.76 -8.55
C VAL A 199 2.33 -6.04 -7.22
N GLY A 200 1.10 -5.80 -6.76
CA GLY A 200 0.83 -5.27 -5.43
C GLY A 200 1.12 -3.80 -5.24
N LEU A 201 1.22 -3.00 -6.30
CA LEU A 201 1.41 -1.55 -6.21
C LEU A 201 0.23 -0.75 -5.63
N PRO A 202 -1.05 -1.13 -5.83
CA PRO A 202 -2.16 -0.35 -5.30
C PRO A 202 -2.12 -0.13 -3.77
N TYR A 203 -2.52 1.08 -3.36
CA TYR A 203 -2.44 1.60 -2.00
C TYR A 203 -3.83 1.77 -1.37
N LYS A 204 -3.93 1.67 -0.04
CA LYS A 204 -5.20 1.67 0.73
C LYS A 204 -6.18 0.58 0.24
N ILE A 205 -5.71 -0.66 0.29
CA ILE A 205 -6.40 -1.86 -0.19
C ILE A 205 -6.44 -2.94 0.90
N VAL A 206 -7.19 -4.01 0.68
CA VAL A 206 -7.08 -5.27 1.43
C VAL A 206 -6.05 -6.15 0.69
N PRO A 207 -4.85 -6.39 1.28
CA PRO A 207 -3.70 -6.94 0.56
C PRO A 207 -3.93 -8.28 -0.13
N PHE A 208 -4.24 -9.32 0.64
CA PHE A 208 -4.29 -10.67 0.09
C PHE A 208 -5.37 -10.87 -0.99
N PRO A 209 -6.62 -10.38 -0.83
CA PRO A 209 -7.59 -10.42 -1.91
C PRO A 209 -7.07 -9.75 -3.18
N LEU A 210 -6.46 -8.55 -3.09
CA LEU A 210 -5.95 -7.87 -4.27
C LEU A 210 -4.82 -8.65 -4.95
N PHE A 211 -3.85 -9.14 -4.19
CA PHE A 211 -2.72 -9.90 -4.74
C PHE A 211 -3.18 -11.20 -5.40
N ASP A 212 -4.14 -11.88 -4.79
CA ASP A 212 -4.74 -13.08 -5.35
C ASP A 212 -5.47 -12.79 -6.67
N ARG A 213 -6.25 -11.70 -6.74
CA ARG A 213 -6.91 -11.28 -7.99
C ARG A 213 -5.91 -10.92 -9.10
N GLN A 214 -4.84 -10.19 -8.76
CA GLN A 214 -3.75 -9.89 -9.69
C GLN A 214 -3.05 -11.16 -10.19
N GLY A 215 -2.77 -12.11 -9.30
CA GLY A 215 -2.17 -13.39 -9.64
C GLY A 215 -3.04 -14.24 -10.57
N LEU A 216 -4.35 -14.36 -10.29
CA LEU A 216 -5.30 -15.06 -11.15
C LEU A 216 -5.41 -14.43 -12.53
N TRP A 217 -5.36 -13.10 -12.60
CA TRP A 217 -5.37 -12.37 -13.87
C TRP A 217 -4.11 -12.64 -14.70
N LEU A 218 -2.91 -12.61 -14.09
CA LEU A 218 -1.67 -12.96 -14.77
C LEU A 218 -1.63 -14.43 -15.20
N LYS A 219 -2.17 -15.35 -14.38
CA LYS A 219 -2.33 -16.76 -14.73
C LYS A 219 -3.22 -16.93 -15.96
N ALA A 220 -4.36 -16.24 -16.01
CA ALA A 220 -5.29 -16.28 -17.13
C ALA A 220 -4.65 -15.77 -18.44
N LEU A 221 -3.76 -14.77 -18.34
CA LEU A 221 -3.02 -14.20 -19.47
C LEU A 221 -1.89 -15.12 -19.94
N TRP A 222 -0.94 -15.46 -19.07
CA TRP A 222 0.31 -16.11 -19.48
C TRP A 222 0.23 -17.63 -19.51
N ALA A 223 -0.39 -18.25 -18.51
CA ALA A 223 -0.43 -19.70 -18.37
C ALA A 223 -1.63 -20.31 -19.10
N ASP A 224 -2.84 -19.85 -18.79
CA ASP A 224 -4.08 -20.42 -19.35
C ASP A 224 -4.37 -19.90 -20.76
N ARG A 225 -3.85 -18.70 -21.09
CA ARG A 225 -4.08 -18.00 -22.38
C ARG A 225 -5.56 -17.79 -22.71
N THR A 226 -6.39 -17.64 -21.67
CA THR A 226 -7.83 -17.41 -21.78
C THR A 226 -8.18 -15.93 -21.80
N LEU A 227 -7.26 -15.07 -21.39
CA LEU A 227 -7.39 -13.62 -21.42
C LEU A 227 -6.72 -13.05 -22.67
N GLN A 228 -7.42 -12.15 -23.36
CA GLN A 228 -6.88 -11.39 -24.49
C GLN A 228 -6.68 -9.94 -24.06
N LEU A 229 -5.50 -9.40 -24.36
CA LEU A 229 -5.21 -8.00 -24.07
C LEU A 229 -5.91 -7.09 -25.09
N PRO A 230 -6.38 -5.90 -24.66
CA PRO A 230 -6.67 -4.81 -25.58
C PRO A 230 -5.43 -4.40 -26.39
N SER A 231 -5.62 -3.52 -27.37
CA SER A 231 -4.50 -2.92 -28.08
C SER A 231 -3.63 -2.08 -27.13
N ILE A 232 -2.37 -1.83 -27.53
CA ILE A 232 -1.47 -0.93 -26.78
C ILE A 232 -2.11 0.45 -26.58
N GLU A 233 -2.74 0.99 -27.62
CA GLU A 233 -3.41 2.30 -27.59
C GLU A 233 -4.55 2.32 -26.57
N GLU A 234 -5.36 1.26 -26.52
CA GLU A 234 -6.44 1.13 -25.53
C GLU A 234 -5.91 1.01 -24.10
N MET A 235 -4.82 0.26 -23.90
CA MET A 235 -4.20 0.13 -22.58
C MET A 235 -3.56 1.45 -22.11
N GLN A 236 -2.94 2.22 -23.00
CA GLN A 236 -2.39 3.54 -22.72
C GLN A 236 -3.48 4.54 -22.35
N ALA A 237 -4.57 4.58 -23.14
CA ALA A 237 -5.71 5.43 -22.86
C ALA A 237 -6.32 5.14 -21.47
N VAL A 238 -6.34 3.87 -21.03
CA VAL A 238 -6.77 3.51 -19.67
C VAL A 238 -5.80 4.05 -18.61
N ASP A 239 -4.49 3.97 -18.81
CA ASP A 239 -3.50 4.50 -17.85
C ASP A 239 -3.59 6.04 -17.75
N GLU A 240 -3.83 6.73 -18.87
CA GLU A 240 -4.03 8.19 -18.93
C GLU A 240 -5.32 8.62 -18.24
N GLN A 241 -6.44 7.93 -18.51
CA GLN A 241 -7.74 8.19 -17.87
C GLN A 241 -7.68 8.04 -16.35
N LEU A 242 -6.79 7.19 -15.81
CA LEU A 242 -6.60 7.08 -14.37
C LEU A 242 -5.99 8.34 -13.76
N VAL A 243 -5.12 9.04 -14.49
CA VAL A 243 -4.51 10.31 -14.08
C VAL A 243 -5.54 11.43 -14.15
N GLU A 244 -6.34 11.46 -15.22
CA GLU A 244 -7.46 12.41 -15.37
C GLU A 244 -8.48 12.23 -14.24
N ALA A 245 -8.89 11.00 -13.95
CA ALA A 245 -9.80 10.68 -12.85
C ALA A 245 -9.22 10.93 -11.45
N ALA A 246 -7.94 11.27 -11.37
CA ALA A 246 -7.24 11.68 -10.16
C ALA A 246 -6.94 13.20 -10.16
N ASP A 247 -7.59 13.98 -11.03
CA ASP A 247 -7.40 15.43 -11.18
C ASP A 247 -5.93 15.82 -11.46
N GLY A 248 -5.20 14.94 -12.15
CA GLY A 248 -3.77 15.09 -12.40
C GLY A 248 -2.85 14.69 -11.23
N ASP A 249 -3.38 14.27 -10.08
CA ASP A 249 -2.57 13.73 -8.98
C ASP A 249 -2.12 12.29 -9.28
N GLU A 250 -0.96 12.19 -9.91
CA GLU A 250 -0.25 10.92 -10.17
C GLU A 250 -0.13 10.02 -8.94
N GLN A 251 -0.01 10.61 -7.75
CA GLN A 251 0.15 9.85 -6.51
C GLN A 251 -1.18 9.28 -6.01
N ALA A 252 -2.32 9.82 -6.45
CA ALA A 252 -3.64 9.32 -6.12
C ALA A 252 -4.08 8.18 -7.05
N VAL A 253 -3.48 8.03 -8.23
CA VAL A 253 -3.81 6.97 -9.21
C VAL A 253 -3.79 5.58 -8.60
N VAL A 254 -2.77 5.28 -7.79
CA VAL A 254 -2.63 3.96 -7.13
C VAL A 254 -3.48 3.83 -5.86
N VAL A 255 -4.11 4.91 -5.37
CA VAL A 255 -4.89 4.90 -4.13
C VAL A 255 -6.31 4.43 -4.43
N LEU A 256 -6.56 3.13 -4.27
CA LEU A 256 -7.86 2.57 -4.64
C LEU A 256 -8.94 2.84 -3.59
N SER A 257 -8.67 2.64 -2.30
CA SER A 257 -9.69 2.82 -1.24
C SER A 257 -10.99 2.05 -1.58
N ALA A 258 -12.12 2.72 -1.77
CA ALA A 258 -13.38 2.06 -2.18
C ALA A 258 -13.33 1.47 -3.61
N ARG A 259 -12.50 2.02 -4.50
CA ARG A 259 -12.34 1.55 -5.90
C ARG A 259 -11.74 0.15 -5.98
N GLN A 260 -11.12 -0.33 -4.92
CA GLN A 260 -10.50 -1.66 -4.88
C GLN A 260 -11.50 -2.78 -5.18
N TRP A 261 -12.76 -2.60 -4.79
CA TRP A 261 -13.80 -3.62 -4.98
C TRP A 261 -14.15 -3.77 -6.46
N ALA A 262 -14.37 -2.65 -7.15
CA ALA A 262 -14.61 -2.67 -8.59
C ALA A 262 -13.39 -3.17 -9.37
N TYR A 263 -12.19 -2.79 -8.94
CA TYR A 263 -10.93 -3.29 -9.51
C TYR A 263 -10.82 -4.83 -9.37
N ASN A 264 -11.01 -5.37 -8.17
CA ASN A 264 -10.96 -6.82 -7.92
C ASN A 264 -12.05 -7.59 -8.67
N SER A 265 -13.27 -7.05 -8.76
CA SER A 265 -14.36 -7.64 -9.54
C SER A 265 -14.03 -7.66 -11.04
N ARG A 266 -13.45 -6.58 -11.57
CA ARG A 266 -12.99 -6.52 -12.97
C ARG A 266 -11.93 -7.59 -13.23
N LEU A 267 -10.88 -7.64 -12.41
CA LEU A 267 -9.82 -8.65 -12.57
C LEU A 267 -10.38 -10.07 -12.53
N SER A 268 -11.31 -10.37 -11.61
CA SER A 268 -11.94 -11.69 -11.53
C SER A 268 -12.75 -12.00 -12.79
N SER A 269 -13.54 -11.04 -13.27
CA SER A 269 -14.35 -11.21 -14.48
C SER A 269 -13.50 -11.44 -15.72
N GLU A 270 -12.44 -10.64 -15.92
CA GLU A 270 -11.53 -10.78 -17.06
C GLU A 270 -10.78 -12.12 -17.01
N ALA A 271 -10.37 -12.56 -15.81
CA ALA A 271 -9.72 -13.85 -15.59
C ALA A 271 -10.68 -15.05 -15.61
N ARG A 272 -12.00 -14.83 -15.70
CA ARG A 272 -13.05 -15.85 -15.52
C ARG A 272 -12.90 -16.63 -14.19
N ALA A 273 -12.46 -15.94 -13.15
CA ALA A 273 -12.34 -16.46 -11.80
C ALA A 273 -13.60 -16.15 -10.98
N GLU A 274 -13.86 -16.96 -9.96
CA GLU A 274 -14.93 -16.71 -8.99
C GLU A 274 -14.75 -15.31 -8.36
N PRO A 275 -15.83 -14.50 -8.23
CA PRO A 275 -15.74 -13.19 -7.61
C PRO A 275 -15.37 -13.31 -6.12
N LEU A 276 -14.83 -12.21 -5.55
CA LEU A 276 -14.62 -12.14 -4.11
C LEU A 276 -15.95 -12.24 -3.37
N GLU A 277 -15.93 -12.96 -2.25
CA GLU A 277 -17.08 -13.14 -1.38
C GLU A 277 -17.55 -11.78 -0.81
N PRO A 278 -18.85 -11.45 -0.88
CA PRO A 278 -19.36 -10.13 -0.49
C PRO A 278 -19.00 -9.71 0.95
N TRP A 279 -18.96 -10.68 1.89
CA TRP A 279 -18.66 -10.44 3.30
C TRP A 279 -17.31 -9.74 3.50
N ARG A 280 -16.33 -9.93 2.61
CA ARG A 280 -15.01 -9.28 2.72
C ARG A 280 -15.13 -7.76 2.67
N ARG A 281 -15.97 -7.26 1.76
CA ARG A 281 -16.25 -5.83 1.63
C ARG A 281 -17.05 -5.33 2.81
N GLU A 282 -18.08 -6.06 3.19
CA GLU A 282 -18.98 -5.69 4.29
C GLU A 282 -18.21 -5.57 5.62
N VAL A 283 -17.43 -6.60 5.99
CA VAL A 283 -16.58 -6.58 7.20
C VAL A 283 -15.54 -5.47 7.16
N TYR A 284 -14.92 -5.22 6.00
CA TYR A 284 -13.99 -4.11 5.83
C TYR A 284 -14.65 -2.75 6.08
N GLU A 285 -15.85 -2.54 5.54
CA GLU A 285 -16.61 -1.29 5.70
C GLU A 285 -17.10 -1.11 7.14
N ALA A 286 -17.64 -2.18 7.75
CA ALA A 286 -18.06 -2.20 9.16
C ALA A 286 -16.89 -1.87 10.10
N ASN A 287 -15.74 -2.54 9.93
CA ASN A 287 -14.56 -2.27 10.75
C ASN A 287 -14.00 -0.85 10.52
N ASN A 288 -14.05 -0.33 9.30
CA ASN A 288 -13.65 1.05 9.02
C ASN A 288 -14.55 2.09 9.69
N ALA A 289 -15.86 1.82 9.78
CA ALA A 289 -16.78 2.68 10.53
C ALA A 289 -16.39 2.70 12.02
N GLN A 290 -16.12 1.53 12.60
CA GLN A 290 -15.67 1.44 14.00
C GLN A 290 -14.31 2.11 14.21
N ARG A 291 -13.37 1.96 13.27
CA ARG A 291 -12.08 2.64 13.35
C ARG A 291 -12.18 4.16 13.36
N LYS A 292 -13.15 4.74 12.66
CA LYS A 292 -13.42 6.19 12.71
C LYS A 292 -14.04 6.60 14.04
N ARG A 293 -14.90 5.75 14.60
CA ARG A 293 -15.64 6.02 15.83
C ARG A 293 -14.79 5.85 17.09
N MET A 294 -13.99 4.79 17.14
CA MET A 294 -13.17 4.38 18.28
C MET A 294 -11.76 3.94 17.81
N PRO A 295 -10.93 4.88 17.30
CA PRO A 295 -9.61 4.59 16.73
C PRO A 295 -8.62 3.91 17.68
N TRP A 296 -8.83 3.97 19.01
CA TRP A 296 -7.98 3.32 20.01
C TRP A 296 -8.40 1.88 20.34
N GLN A 297 -9.62 1.46 19.98
CA GLN A 297 -10.22 0.18 20.41
C GLN A 297 -10.64 -0.72 19.25
N TYR A 298 -10.67 -0.24 18.00
CA TYR A 298 -11.15 -1.03 16.86
C TYR A 298 -10.42 -2.36 16.64
N LYS A 299 -9.19 -2.51 17.16
CA LYS A 299 -8.43 -3.77 17.12
C LYS A 299 -9.00 -4.86 18.04
N LEU A 300 -9.87 -4.50 18.98
CA LEU A 300 -10.58 -5.42 19.87
C LEU A 300 -11.94 -5.88 19.28
N ASN A 301 -12.31 -5.40 18.09
CA ASN A 301 -13.49 -5.88 17.40
C ASN A 301 -13.26 -7.32 16.91
N GLU A 302 -14.28 -8.16 17.07
CA GLU A 302 -14.31 -9.52 16.56
C GLU A 302 -15.33 -9.65 15.43
N PHE A 303 -15.03 -10.48 14.44
CA PHE A 303 -15.95 -10.81 13.36
C PHE A 303 -16.00 -12.33 13.22
N ASP A 304 -17.15 -12.92 13.54
CA ASP A 304 -17.42 -14.33 13.25
C ASP A 304 -18.03 -14.43 11.86
N ILE A 305 -17.40 -15.20 10.97
CA ILE A 305 -17.84 -15.38 9.58
C ILE A 305 -18.19 -16.85 9.38
N ASP A 306 -19.41 -17.11 8.92
CA ASP A 306 -19.79 -18.41 8.37
C ASP A 306 -19.40 -18.45 6.89
N PHE A 307 -18.28 -19.13 6.58
CA PHE A 307 -17.78 -19.23 5.21
C PHE A 307 -18.72 -20.01 4.26
N SER A 308 -19.68 -20.78 4.77
CA SER A 308 -20.62 -21.54 3.93
C SER A 308 -21.76 -20.68 3.41
N THR A 309 -22.21 -19.71 4.20
CA THR A 309 -23.33 -18.81 3.88
C THR A 309 -22.88 -17.40 3.51
N GLY A 310 -21.67 -17.02 3.94
CA GLY A 310 -21.16 -15.65 3.86
C GLY A 310 -21.79 -14.72 4.90
N ASP A 311 -22.58 -15.22 5.84
CA ASP A 311 -23.08 -14.42 6.94
C ASP A 311 -22.00 -14.14 7.97
N TRP A 312 -22.15 -13.02 8.68
CA TRP A 312 -21.20 -12.62 9.72
C TRP A 312 -21.87 -11.86 10.87
N LEU A 313 -21.22 -11.91 12.03
CA LEU A 313 -21.58 -11.18 13.24
C LEU A 313 -20.36 -10.41 13.74
N GLY A 314 -20.48 -9.08 13.81
CA GLY A 314 -19.50 -8.20 14.43
C GLY A 314 -19.79 -8.04 15.92
N ARG A 315 -18.77 -8.23 16.76
CA ARG A 315 -18.78 -7.85 18.18
C ARG A 315 -17.76 -6.73 18.38
N TYR A 316 -18.22 -5.60 18.89
CA TYR A 316 -17.41 -4.40 18.99
C TYR A 316 -16.91 -4.18 20.42
N ALA A 317 -15.79 -3.45 20.53
CA ALA A 317 -15.11 -3.22 21.79
C ALA A 317 -15.96 -2.50 22.85
N ASP A 318 -17.00 -1.77 22.42
CA ASP A 318 -17.98 -1.11 23.29
C ASP A 318 -19.11 -2.04 23.76
N GLY A 319 -19.06 -3.32 23.41
CA GLY A 319 -20.08 -4.32 23.71
C GLY A 319 -21.25 -4.35 22.71
N ALA A 320 -21.27 -3.49 21.69
CA ALA A 320 -22.28 -3.54 20.66
C ALA A 320 -22.08 -4.75 19.74
N THR A 321 -23.18 -5.27 19.21
CA THR A 321 -23.16 -6.34 18.21
C THR A 321 -23.88 -5.88 16.96
N GLU A 322 -23.37 -6.23 15.79
CA GLU A 322 -23.99 -5.96 14.50
C GLU A 322 -24.00 -7.21 13.64
N SER A 323 -25.18 -7.68 13.27
CA SER A 323 -25.32 -8.73 12.27
C SER A 323 -25.17 -8.16 10.86
N ARG A 324 -24.78 -9.01 9.92
CA ARG A 324 -24.77 -8.67 8.50
C ARG A 324 -26.08 -8.03 8.01
N ALA A 325 -27.23 -8.55 8.43
CA ALA A 325 -28.53 -7.99 8.04
C ALA A 325 -28.73 -6.55 8.55
N GLN A 326 -28.30 -6.25 9.78
CA GLN A 326 -28.34 -4.90 10.35
C GLN A 326 -27.40 -3.95 9.59
N PHE A 327 -26.19 -4.41 9.26
CA PHE A 327 -25.22 -3.63 8.47
C PHE A 327 -25.77 -3.28 7.09
N LEU A 328 -26.36 -4.24 6.38
CA LEU A 328 -26.93 -4.03 5.05
C LEU A 328 -28.12 -3.07 5.10
N ALA A 329 -29.01 -3.19 6.09
CA ALA A 329 -30.13 -2.27 6.27
C ALA A 329 -29.65 -0.81 6.44
N GLN A 330 -28.61 -0.58 7.23
CA GLN A 330 -28.03 0.75 7.43
C GLN A 330 -27.37 1.28 6.14
N SER A 331 -26.68 0.41 5.41
CA SER A 331 -25.95 0.78 4.19
C SER A 331 -26.88 1.15 3.02
N THR A 332 -28.06 0.55 2.93
CA THR A 332 -29.11 0.94 1.94
C THR A 332 -29.81 2.26 2.25
N SER A 333 -29.74 2.72 3.51
CA SER A 333 -30.32 3.98 3.97
C SER A 333 -29.38 5.18 3.88
N ALA A 334 -28.07 4.94 3.66
CA ALA A 334 -27.10 5.99 3.47
C ALA A 334 -27.32 6.66 2.10
N PRO A 335 -27.37 8.01 2.01
CA PRO A 335 -27.41 8.68 0.72
C PRO A 335 -26.21 8.24 -0.10
N SER A 336 -26.42 7.95 -1.38
CA SER A 336 -25.33 7.70 -2.33
C SER A 336 -24.26 8.76 -2.13
N PRO A 337 -22.96 8.40 -2.11
CA PRO A 337 -21.91 9.41 -2.09
C PRO A 337 -22.20 10.38 -3.25
N PRO A 338 -22.00 11.70 -3.06
CA PRO A 338 -22.14 12.63 -4.16
C PRO A 338 -21.31 12.08 -5.31
N ALA A 339 -21.93 11.99 -6.50
CA ALA A 339 -21.17 11.80 -7.73
C ALA A 339 -20.04 12.81 -7.67
N SER A 340 -18.80 12.33 -7.77
CA SER A 340 -17.60 13.17 -7.80
C SER A 340 -17.92 14.40 -8.64
N SER A 341 -17.98 15.55 -7.97
CA SER A 341 -18.08 16.83 -8.66
C SER A 341 -16.83 16.93 -9.53
N GLN A 342 -17.10 17.03 -10.83
CA GLN A 342 -16.25 17.31 -11.98
C GLN A 342 -14.88 17.93 -11.70
#